data_AF-A0A0Q7BXX1-F1
#
_entry.id   AF-A0A0Q7BXX1-F1
#
_cell.length_a   1.000
_cell.length_b   1.000
_cell.length_c   1.000
_cell.angle_alpha   90.00
_cell.angle_beta   90.00
_cell.angle_gamma   90.00
#
_symmetry.space_group_name_H-M   'P 1'
#
loop_
_entity.id
_entity.type
_entity.pdbx_description
1 polymer ?
#
loop_
_entity_poly.entity_id
_entity_poly.type
_entity_poly.pdbx_seq_one_letter_code
_entity_poly.pdbx_strand_id
1 'polypeptide(L)'
;MPRYNAPFEIHVHGDVPLRSDVTFDQIQEALKPLWKYAGAKSLADGATSTYEEEPGIRFEQKDHTLQMCWTVPGDEDFRQALDEMCMGLNELSERGAAIEVTFYDTDFDEEEGDPEEESRDDFLMLFVGPNPAAIMQVQRDLLVEDVVNLMERHFDGAELGGVVSEIDRLFSDRFDALVNSLEIGKRPRGTGGPGSGGGHGGGRRPRHLH
;
A
#
# COMPACT_ATOMS: atom_id res chain seq x y z
N MET A 1 -17.11 18.63 6.77
CA MET A 1 -17.46 19.14 8.12
C MET A 1 -16.46 20.23 8.50
N PRO A 2 -16.77 21.20 9.39
CA PRO A 2 -15.77 22.16 9.83
C PRO A 2 -14.69 21.42 10.63
N ARG A 3 -13.42 21.68 10.32
CA ARG A 3 -12.17 21.07 10.85
C ARG A 3 -11.95 21.19 12.37
N TYR A 4 -12.98 21.54 13.15
CA TYR A 4 -12.83 21.90 14.56
C TYR A 4 -12.98 20.74 15.54
N ASN A 5 -13.29 19.52 15.07
CA ASN A 5 -13.15 18.32 15.87
C ASN A 5 -12.84 17.15 14.92
N ALA A 6 -11.56 16.92 14.66
CA ALA A 6 -11.13 15.72 13.95
C ALA A 6 -11.13 14.57 14.96
N PRO A 7 -11.91 13.50 14.75
CA PRO A 7 -12.03 12.40 15.73
C PRO A 7 -10.76 11.57 15.87
N PHE A 8 -9.82 11.69 14.94
CA PHE A 8 -8.56 10.96 14.98
C PHE A 8 -7.35 11.86 14.83
N GLU A 9 -6.31 11.54 15.59
CA GLU A 9 -4.94 11.91 15.29
C GLU A 9 -4.29 10.76 14.51
N ILE A 10 -3.88 11.01 13.28
CA ILE A 10 -3.44 9.97 12.37
C ILE A 10 -1.94 10.06 12.15
N HIS A 11 -1.23 8.98 12.48
CA HIS A 11 0.21 8.85 12.35
C HIS A 11 0.53 8.01 11.11
N VAL A 12 1.40 8.50 10.24
CA VAL A 12 1.82 7.80 9.01
C VAL A 12 3.34 7.67 8.98
N HIS A 13 3.81 6.44 9.12
CA HIS A 13 5.22 6.08 9.23
C HIS A 13 5.67 5.14 8.12
N GLY A 14 6.78 5.45 7.46
CA GLY A 14 7.36 4.54 6.47
C GLY A 14 8.46 5.16 5.64
N ASP A 15 9.35 4.30 5.15
CA ASP A 15 10.41 4.65 4.21
C ASP A 15 10.17 3.91 2.89
N VAL A 16 9.92 4.66 1.81
CA VAL A 16 9.69 4.11 0.47
C VAL A 16 10.90 4.38 -0.41
N PRO A 17 11.70 3.35 -0.74
CA PRO A 17 12.78 3.47 -1.70
C PRO A 17 12.20 3.72 -3.09
N LEU A 18 12.61 4.81 -3.71
CA LEU A 18 12.15 5.24 -5.03
C LEU A 18 13.18 4.91 -6.09
N ARG A 19 12.74 4.70 -7.33
CA ARG A 19 13.69 4.55 -8.43
C ARG A 19 14.54 5.82 -8.60
N SER A 20 15.78 5.61 -9.05
CA SER A 20 16.74 6.68 -9.30
C SER A 20 16.27 7.76 -10.30
N ASP A 21 15.31 7.43 -11.18
CA ASP A 21 14.74 8.36 -12.17
C ASP A 21 13.53 9.15 -11.68
N VAL A 22 13.06 8.90 -10.46
CA VAL A 22 11.89 9.60 -9.89
C VAL A 22 12.23 11.06 -9.60
N THR A 23 11.36 11.93 -10.09
CA THR A 23 11.43 13.37 -9.91
C THR A 23 10.53 13.84 -8.76
N PHE A 24 10.82 15.01 -8.20
CA PHE A 24 9.98 15.61 -7.16
C PHE A 24 8.53 15.86 -7.63
N ASP A 25 8.31 16.20 -8.90
CA ASP A 25 6.96 16.41 -9.44
C ASP A 25 6.14 15.12 -9.43
N GLN A 26 6.76 13.97 -9.71
CA GLN A 26 6.08 12.67 -9.61
C GLN A 26 5.71 12.34 -8.16
N ILE A 27 6.60 12.64 -7.21
CA ILE A 27 6.32 12.47 -5.78
C ILE A 27 5.16 13.38 -5.36
N GLN A 28 5.18 14.65 -5.77
CA GLN A 28 4.12 15.60 -5.44
C GLN A 28 2.75 15.17 -5.98
N GLU A 29 2.69 14.60 -7.18
CA GLU A 29 1.44 14.04 -7.73
C GLU A 29 1.01 12.74 -7.03
N ALA A 30 1.95 11.84 -6.69
CA ALA A 30 1.63 10.61 -5.94
C ALA A 30 1.10 10.90 -4.52
N LEU A 31 1.62 11.94 -3.86
CA LEU A 31 1.22 12.32 -2.50
C LEU A 31 0.08 13.33 -2.44
N LYS A 32 -0.48 13.69 -3.60
CA LYS A 32 -1.60 14.61 -3.75
C LYS A 32 -2.84 14.30 -2.93
N PRO A 33 -3.27 13.03 -2.81
CA PRO A 33 -4.39 12.70 -1.95
C PRO A 33 -4.17 13.14 -0.50
N LEU A 34 -2.95 12.97 0.05
CA LEU A 34 -2.63 13.30 1.43
C LEU A 34 -2.64 14.81 1.69
N TRP A 35 -1.86 15.58 0.94
CA TRP A 35 -1.76 17.02 1.20
C TRP A 35 -3.05 17.76 0.82
N LYS A 36 -3.84 17.25 -0.13
CA LYS A 36 -5.20 17.77 -0.37
C LYS A 36 -6.16 17.45 0.75
N TYR A 37 -6.07 16.26 1.35
CA TYR A 37 -6.87 15.90 2.51
C TYR A 37 -6.60 16.87 3.67
N ALA A 38 -5.32 17.14 3.96
CA ALA A 38 -4.89 18.19 4.89
C ALA A 38 -5.29 19.62 4.45
N GLY A 39 -5.79 19.78 3.23
CA GLY A 39 -6.16 21.03 2.55
C GLY A 39 -5.02 22.02 2.38
N ALA A 40 -3.82 21.49 2.26
CA ALA A 40 -2.68 22.21 1.74
C ALA A 40 -2.80 22.38 0.22
N LYS A 41 -2.01 23.32 -0.32
CA LYS A 41 -2.00 23.62 -1.77
C LYS A 41 -0.90 22.90 -2.54
N SER A 42 0.05 22.30 -1.83
CA SER A 42 1.22 21.62 -2.37
C SER A 42 1.80 20.66 -1.35
N LEU A 43 2.71 19.77 -1.79
CA LEU A 43 3.42 18.89 -0.87
C LEU A 43 4.24 19.69 0.16
N ALA A 44 4.95 20.73 -0.26
CA ALA A 44 5.76 21.55 0.66
C ALA A 44 4.93 22.25 1.76
N ASP A 45 3.66 22.52 1.48
CA ASP A 45 2.72 23.16 2.42
C ASP A 45 2.05 22.11 3.34
N GLY A 46 1.82 20.89 2.84
CA GLY A 46 1.12 19.83 3.56
C GLY A 46 2.00 18.74 4.17
N ALA A 47 3.33 18.80 3.96
CA ALA A 47 4.27 17.79 4.46
C ALA A 47 4.64 17.97 5.93
N THR A 48 4.39 19.14 6.52
CA THR A 48 4.68 19.41 7.93
C THR A 48 3.76 18.58 8.81
N SER A 49 4.33 17.95 9.84
CA SER A 49 3.56 17.23 10.83
C SER A 49 2.86 18.18 11.80
N THR A 50 1.84 17.68 12.50
CA THR A 50 1.18 18.40 13.60
C THR A 50 2.15 18.68 14.75
N TYR A 51 3.09 17.77 14.99
CA TYR A 51 4.15 17.90 15.99
C TYR A 51 5.43 18.48 15.36
N GLU A 52 6.05 19.49 15.99
CA GLU A 52 7.21 20.21 15.42
C GLU A 52 8.50 19.35 15.39
N GLU A 53 8.59 18.38 16.30
CA GLU A 53 9.68 17.42 16.42
C GLU A 53 9.69 16.38 15.31
N GLU A 54 8.54 16.13 14.68
CA GLU A 54 8.40 15.16 13.62
C GLU A 54 8.84 15.76 12.28
N PRO A 55 9.68 15.05 11.51
CA PRO A 55 10.26 15.61 10.30
C PRO A 55 9.23 15.83 9.18
N GLY A 56 8.06 15.18 9.27
CA GLY A 56 7.02 15.23 8.27
C GLY A 56 7.29 14.29 7.10
N ILE A 57 6.79 14.67 5.92
CA ILE A 57 7.06 13.96 4.66
C ILE A 57 8.28 14.57 3.98
N ARG A 58 9.31 13.77 3.70
CA ARG A 58 10.57 14.24 3.10
C ARG A 58 11.03 13.33 1.97
N PHE A 59 11.52 13.94 0.90
CA PHE A 59 12.26 13.23 -0.14
C PHE A 59 13.76 13.40 0.07
N GLU A 60 14.41 12.34 0.55
CA GLU A 60 15.86 12.29 0.74
C GLU A 60 16.55 11.96 -0.59
N GLN A 61 16.91 13.01 -1.33
CA GLN A 61 17.44 12.88 -2.69
C GLN A 61 18.74 12.05 -2.78
N LYS A 62 19.57 12.04 -1.74
CA LYS A 62 20.83 11.27 -1.73
C LYS A 62 20.60 9.77 -1.73
N ASP A 63 19.60 9.34 -0.98
CA ASP A 63 19.28 7.93 -0.79
C ASP A 63 18.11 7.50 -1.70
N HIS A 64 17.52 8.44 -2.44
CA HIS A 64 16.31 8.26 -3.23
C HIS A 64 15.17 7.64 -2.41
N THR A 65 15.01 8.08 -1.17
CA THR A 65 14.00 7.56 -0.25
C THR A 65 12.95 8.63 0.04
N LEU A 66 11.67 8.26 -0.10
CA LEU A 66 10.57 9.04 0.47
C LEU A 66 10.36 8.59 1.92
N GLN A 67 10.66 9.47 2.85
CA GLN A 67 10.46 9.25 4.28
C GLN A 67 9.15 9.88 4.72
N MET A 68 8.40 9.14 5.52
CA MET A 68 7.15 9.57 6.12
C MET A 68 7.28 9.39 7.63
N CYS A 69 7.29 10.50 8.36
CA CYS A 69 7.01 10.54 9.79
C CYS A 69 6.09 11.73 10.02
N TRP A 70 4.81 11.50 9.77
CA TRP A 70 3.82 12.55 9.55
C TRP A 70 2.54 12.30 10.33
N THR A 71 2.16 13.28 11.15
CA THR A 71 0.95 13.27 11.95
C THR A 71 -0.02 14.34 11.48
N VAL A 72 -1.28 13.95 11.26
CA VAL A 72 -2.34 14.82 10.75
C VAL A 72 -3.66 14.57 11.48
N PRO A 73 -4.44 15.61 11.83
CA PRO A 73 -5.80 15.42 12.32
C PRO A 73 -6.70 14.97 11.16
N GLY A 74 -7.55 13.97 11.39
CA GLY A 74 -8.44 13.45 10.38
C GLY A 74 -9.62 12.65 10.92
N ASP A 75 -10.29 11.98 9.99
CA ASP A 75 -11.44 11.11 10.16
C ASP A 75 -11.27 9.84 9.29
N GLU A 76 -12.29 8.99 9.25
CA GLU A 76 -12.22 7.73 8.51
C GLU A 76 -12.01 7.89 7.01
N ASP A 77 -12.38 9.05 6.42
CA ASP A 77 -12.22 9.32 4.99
C ASP A 77 -10.74 9.37 4.57
N PHE A 78 -9.81 9.53 5.52
CA PHE A 78 -8.38 9.49 5.24
C PHE A 78 -7.92 8.15 4.63
N ARG A 79 -8.63 7.05 4.90
CA ARG A 79 -8.35 5.73 4.30
C ARG A 79 -8.41 5.77 2.78
N GLN A 80 -9.33 6.54 2.19
CA GLN A 80 -9.38 6.70 0.75
C GLN A 80 -8.14 7.43 0.21
N ALA A 81 -7.63 8.43 0.93
CA ALA A 81 -6.42 9.14 0.54
C ALA A 81 -5.18 8.23 0.58
N LEU A 82 -5.13 7.31 1.56
CA LEU A 82 -4.09 6.30 1.65
C LEU A 82 -4.13 5.30 0.49
N ASP A 83 -5.31 4.85 0.08
CA ASP A 83 -5.47 3.95 -1.08
C ASP A 83 -4.96 4.60 -2.37
N GLU A 84 -5.36 5.86 -2.62
CA GLU A 84 -4.93 6.61 -3.79
C GLU A 84 -3.42 6.89 -3.77
N MET A 85 -2.86 7.20 -2.60
CA MET A 85 -1.42 7.36 -2.40
C MET A 85 -0.68 6.05 -2.73
N CYS A 86 -1.14 4.90 -2.22
CA CYS A 86 -0.52 3.61 -2.50
C CYS A 86 -0.49 3.30 -4.00
N MET A 87 -1.58 3.59 -4.73
CA MET A 87 -1.61 3.43 -6.17
C MET A 87 -0.56 4.29 -6.88
N GLY A 88 -0.40 5.55 -6.46
CA GLY A 88 0.62 6.45 -7.01
C GLY A 88 2.05 6.01 -6.70
N LEU A 89 2.30 5.53 -5.47
CA LEU A 89 3.64 5.12 -5.04
C LEU A 89 4.11 3.82 -5.70
N ASN A 90 3.22 2.88 -6.01
CA ASN A 90 3.59 1.62 -6.69
C ASN A 90 4.44 1.85 -7.94
N GLU A 91 4.07 2.82 -8.77
CA GLU A 91 4.79 3.15 -10.00
C GLU A 91 6.05 3.99 -9.77
N LEU A 92 6.37 4.40 -8.55
CA LEU A 92 7.58 5.17 -8.21
C LEU A 92 8.59 4.33 -7.41
N SER A 93 8.10 3.35 -6.64
CA SER A 93 8.93 2.49 -5.80
C SER A 93 9.96 1.68 -6.61
N GLU A 94 11.17 1.58 -6.07
CA GLU A 94 12.22 0.69 -6.58
C GLU A 94 12.04 -0.75 -6.08
N ARG A 95 11.61 -0.91 -4.83
CA ARG A 95 11.36 -2.19 -4.17
C ARG A 95 10.12 -2.10 -3.28
N GLY A 96 9.69 -3.24 -2.74
CA GLY A 96 8.61 -3.29 -1.76
C GLY A 96 8.94 -2.48 -0.51
N ALA A 97 7.95 -1.76 0.02
CA ALA A 97 8.04 -1.02 1.27
C ALA A 97 6.73 -1.15 2.05
N ALA A 98 6.83 -1.07 3.37
CA ALA A 98 5.68 -0.99 4.27
C ALA A 98 5.48 0.43 4.76
N ILE A 99 4.23 0.81 4.94
CA ILE A 99 3.80 2.07 5.53
C ILE A 99 2.83 1.71 6.66
N GLU A 100 3.21 2.07 7.87
CA GLU A 100 2.43 1.94 9.10
C GLU A 100 1.51 3.15 9.24
N VAL A 101 0.23 2.91 9.49
CA VAL A 101 -0.73 3.97 9.78
C VAL A 101 -1.50 3.65 11.05
N THR A 102 -1.51 4.59 11.98
CA THR A 102 -2.28 4.48 13.23
C THR A 102 -3.28 5.62 13.31
N PHE A 103 -4.52 5.31 13.63
CA PHE A 103 -5.59 6.26 13.96
C PHE A 103 -5.74 6.23 15.47
N TYR A 104 -5.39 7.31 16.15
CA TYR A 104 -5.62 7.46 17.59
C TYR A 104 -6.89 8.25 17.85
N ASP A 105 -7.78 7.70 18.67
CA ASP A 105 -9.04 8.34 19.06
C ASP A 105 -8.77 9.55 19.95
N THR A 106 -9.11 10.75 19.47
CA THR A 106 -8.89 11.99 20.22
C THR A 106 -9.91 12.22 21.33
N ASP A 107 -11.05 11.52 21.28
CA ASP A 107 -12.13 11.66 22.25
C ASP A 107 -11.99 10.65 23.41
N PHE A 108 -11.10 9.66 23.29
CA PHE A 108 -10.92 8.62 24.29
C PHE A 108 -9.94 9.05 25.39
N ASP A 109 -10.37 8.93 26.65
CA ASP A 109 -9.55 9.21 27.83
C ASP A 109 -9.64 8.03 28.81
N GLU A 110 -8.54 7.29 28.98
CA GLU A 110 -8.47 6.13 29.89
C GLU A 110 -8.60 6.49 31.38
N GLU A 111 -8.27 7.73 31.77
CA GLU A 111 -8.25 8.16 33.17
C GLU A 111 -9.57 8.85 33.59
N GLU A 112 -10.20 9.60 32.68
CA GLU A 112 -11.41 10.40 32.95
C GLU A 112 -12.69 9.89 32.26
N GLY A 113 -12.59 8.90 31.36
CA GLY A 113 -13.70 8.36 30.57
C GLY A 113 -14.59 7.33 31.29
N ASP A 114 -15.59 6.83 30.56
CA ASP A 114 -16.42 5.69 31.02
C ASP A 114 -15.55 4.42 31.02
N PRO A 115 -15.40 3.69 32.14
CA PRO A 115 -14.62 2.46 32.17
C PRO A 115 -15.15 1.33 31.28
N GLU A 116 -16.37 1.44 30.74
CA GLU A 116 -16.92 0.53 29.73
C GLU A 116 -16.68 1.01 28.27
N GLU A 117 -16.16 2.23 28.06
CA GLU A 117 -15.81 2.75 26.75
C GLU A 117 -14.48 2.14 26.26
N GLU A 118 -14.46 1.73 25.00
CA GLU A 118 -13.27 1.18 24.34
C GLU A 118 -12.74 2.21 23.32
N SER A 119 -11.42 2.35 23.26
CA SER A 119 -10.78 3.20 22.25
C SER A 119 -11.17 2.78 20.84
N ARG A 120 -11.45 3.76 19.96
CA ARG A 120 -11.67 3.53 18.53
C ARG A 120 -10.36 3.45 17.73
N ASP A 121 -9.23 3.27 18.39
CA ASP A 121 -7.93 3.17 17.74
C ASP A 121 -7.93 2.09 16.65
N ASP A 122 -7.26 2.38 15.53
CA ASP A 122 -7.10 1.44 14.42
C ASP A 122 -5.69 1.48 13.86
N PHE A 123 -5.18 0.32 13.46
CA PHE A 123 -3.84 0.17 12.90
C PHE A 123 -3.88 -0.54 11.55
N LEU A 124 -3.24 0.06 10.56
CA LEU A 124 -3.19 -0.42 9.19
C LEU A 124 -1.75 -0.56 8.73
N MET A 125 -1.44 -1.72 8.14
CA MET A 125 -0.21 -1.95 7.38
C MET A 125 -0.49 -1.85 5.89
N LEU A 126 0.06 -0.83 5.25
CA LEU A 126 -0.01 -0.66 3.80
C LEU A 126 1.29 -1.13 3.17
N PHE A 127 1.19 -1.70 1.97
CA PHE A 127 2.35 -2.17 1.23
C PHE A 127 2.33 -1.61 -0.17
N VAL A 128 3.45 -1.00 -0.56
CA VAL A 128 3.66 -0.43 -1.91
C VAL A 128 4.86 -1.09 -2.57
N GLY A 129 4.83 -1.20 -3.90
CA GLY A 129 5.95 -1.73 -4.65
C GLY A 129 5.72 -1.77 -6.16
N PRO A 130 6.80 -1.94 -6.94
CA PRO A 130 6.76 -1.89 -8.40
C PRO A 130 5.92 -3.00 -9.05
N ASN A 131 5.66 -4.09 -8.33
CA ASN A 131 4.85 -5.21 -8.77
C ASN A 131 4.39 -6.05 -7.56
N PRO A 132 3.43 -6.97 -7.76
CA PRO A 132 2.94 -7.82 -6.66
C PRO A 132 4.01 -8.68 -6.00
N ALA A 133 5.03 -9.15 -6.74
CA ALA A 133 6.10 -9.96 -6.17
C ALA A 133 6.94 -9.17 -5.17
N ALA A 134 7.26 -7.91 -5.47
CA ALA A 134 7.99 -7.02 -4.57
C ALA A 134 7.21 -6.71 -3.28
N ILE A 135 5.89 -6.53 -3.39
CA ILE A 135 4.99 -6.34 -2.23
C ILE A 135 4.97 -7.61 -1.37
N MET A 136 4.79 -8.78 -1.98
CA MET A 136 4.78 -10.05 -1.24
C MET A 136 6.13 -10.32 -0.55
N GLN A 137 7.24 -9.91 -1.16
CA GLN A 137 8.56 -10.04 -0.57
C GLN A 137 8.67 -9.23 0.73
N VAL A 138 8.30 -7.96 0.73
CA VAL A 138 8.36 -7.15 1.97
C VAL A 138 7.39 -7.65 3.04
N GLN A 139 6.19 -8.12 2.65
CA GLN A 139 5.25 -8.76 3.57
C GLN A 139 5.83 -10.01 4.23
N ARG A 140 6.54 -10.84 3.45
CA ARG A 140 7.23 -12.02 3.95
C ARG A 140 8.34 -11.61 4.92
N ASP A 141 9.20 -10.68 4.49
CA ASP A 141 10.39 -10.30 5.25
C ASP A 141 10.00 -9.73 6.62
N LEU A 142 8.96 -8.88 6.68
CA LEU A 142 8.41 -8.40 7.96
C LEU A 142 7.85 -9.52 8.83
N LEU A 143 7.04 -10.44 8.26
CA LEU A 143 6.50 -11.54 9.06
C LEU A 143 7.60 -12.45 9.61
N VAL A 144 8.64 -12.71 8.80
CA VAL A 144 9.80 -13.49 9.24
C VAL A 144 10.50 -12.78 10.38
N GLU A 145 10.78 -11.47 10.24
CA GLU A 145 11.40 -10.66 11.28
C GLU A 145 10.60 -10.68 12.58
N ASP A 146 9.29 -10.42 12.52
CA ASP A 146 8.42 -10.39 13.70
C ASP A 146 8.35 -11.75 14.42
N VAL A 147 8.19 -12.83 13.66
CA VAL A 147 8.12 -14.18 14.23
C VAL A 147 9.46 -14.58 14.84
N VAL A 148 10.57 -14.29 14.16
CA VAL A 148 11.91 -14.56 14.69
C VAL A 148 12.15 -13.76 15.96
N ASN A 149 11.89 -12.45 15.95
CA ASN A 149 12.06 -11.57 17.11
C ASN A 149 11.22 -12.02 18.32
N LEU A 150 10.00 -12.52 18.08
CA LEU A 150 9.17 -13.07 19.13
C LEU A 150 9.74 -14.38 19.69
N MET A 151 10.19 -15.28 18.82
CA MET A 151 10.67 -16.61 19.20
C MET A 151 12.07 -16.62 19.81
N GLU A 152 12.95 -15.69 19.42
CA GLU A 152 14.31 -15.54 19.99
C GLU A 152 14.30 -15.19 21.49
N ARG A 153 13.16 -14.78 22.04
CA ARG A 153 12.97 -14.63 23.49
C ARG A 153 13.01 -15.98 24.23
N HIS A 154 12.84 -17.09 23.52
CA HIS A 154 12.71 -18.44 24.08
C HIS A 154 13.65 -19.47 23.45
N PHE A 155 14.13 -19.24 22.23
CA PHE A 155 14.97 -20.17 21.45
C PHE A 155 16.20 -19.47 20.89
N ASP A 156 17.23 -20.21 20.49
CA ASP A 156 18.36 -19.64 19.75
C ASP A 156 17.94 -19.37 18.29
N GLY A 157 18.30 -18.23 17.72
CA GLY A 157 17.96 -17.87 16.34
C GLY A 157 18.42 -18.92 15.30
N ALA A 158 19.52 -19.64 15.58
CA ALA A 158 19.99 -20.72 14.73
C ALA A 158 19.01 -21.93 14.65
N GLU A 159 18.14 -22.09 15.64
CA GLU A 159 17.13 -23.15 15.69
C GLU A 159 15.87 -22.79 14.89
N LEU A 160 15.67 -21.51 14.56
CA LEU A 160 14.44 -21.00 13.94
C LEU A 160 14.38 -21.18 12.42
N GLY A 161 15.41 -21.75 11.78
CA GLY A 161 15.44 -21.95 10.33
C GLY A 161 14.27 -22.78 9.79
N GLY A 162 13.75 -23.73 10.58
CA GLY A 162 12.55 -24.50 10.23
C GLY A 162 11.28 -23.67 10.20
N VAL A 163 11.15 -22.68 11.08
CA VAL A 163 10.01 -21.76 11.14
C VAL A 163 10.03 -20.82 9.95
N VAL A 164 11.19 -20.22 9.66
CA VAL A 164 11.38 -19.36 8.47
C VAL A 164 11.05 -20.13 7.20
N SER A 165 11.53 -21.38 7.07
CA SER A 165 11.24 -22.22 5.91
C SER A 165 9.74 -22.48 5.71
N GLU A 166 8.96 -22.58 6.79
CA GLU A 166 7.51 -22.79 6.70
C GLU A 166 6.79 -21.50 6.28
N ILE A 167 7.25 -20.34 6.75
CA ILE A 167 6.74 -19.04 6.26
C ILE A 167 7.02 -18.91 4.76
N ASP A 168 8.23 -19.25 4.31
CA ASP A 168 8.64 -19.20 2.90
C ASP A 168 7.74 -20.06 2.02
N ARG A 169 7.42 -21.25 2.52
CA ARG A 169 6.51 -22.18 1.85
C ARG A 169 5.12 -21.57 1.68
N LEU A 170 4.55 -20.97 2.74
CA LEU A 170 3.23 -20.33 2.69
C LEU A 170 3.20 -19.13 1.73
N PHE A 171 4.24 -18.32 1.68
CA PHE A 171 4.32 -17.20 0.73
C PHE A 171 4.51 -17.67 -0.71
N SER A 172 5.28 -18.74 -0.92
CA SER A 172 5.44 -19.37 -2.24
C SER A 172 4.11 -19.90 -2.75
N ASP A 173 3.36 -20.63 -1.91
CA ASP A 173 2.03 -21.15 -2.25
C ASP A 173 1.05 -20.01 -2.64
N ARG A 174 1.08 -18.89 -1.91
CA ARG A 174 0.28 -17.70 -2.22
C ARG A 174 0.69 -17.06 -3.54
N PHE A 175 1.99 -16.99 -3.81
CA PHE A 175 2.51 -16.39 -5.04
C PHE A 175 2.08 -17.21 -6.26
N ASP A 176 2.22 -18.54 -6.18
CA ASP A 176 1.79 -19.46 -7.22
C ASP A 176 0.28 -19.33 -7.46
N ALA A 177 -0.53 -19.25 -6.40
CA ALA A 177 -1.97 -19.02 -6.52
C ALA A 177 -2.29 -17.69 -7.23
N LEU A 178 -1.57 -16.62 -6.89
CA LEU A 178 -1.73 -15.31 -7.52
C LEU A 178 -1.37 -15.35 -9.02
N VAL A 179 -0.22 -15.91 -9.38
CA VAL A 179 0.22 -16.03 -10.78
C VAL A 179 -0.78 -16.86 -11.58
N ASN A 180 -1.21 -18.01 -11.06
CA ASN A 180 -2.21 -18.86 -11.71
C ASN A 180 -3.53 -18.11 -11.95
N SER A 181 -3.99 -17.30 -10.99
CA SER A 181 -5.21 -16.51 -11.15
C SER A 181 -5.10 -15.45 -12.25
N LEU A 182 -3.93 -14.80 -12.40
CA LEU A 182 -3.66 -13.81 -13.43
C LEU A 182 -3.54 -14.45 -14.82
N GLU A 183 -2.99 -15.66 -14.90
CA GLU A 183 -2.90 -16.42 -16.15
C GLU A 183 -4.27 -16.94 -16.61
N ILE A 184 -5.12 -17.39 -15.68
CA ILE A 184 -6.52 -17.78 -15.97
C ILE A 184 -7.33 -16.57 -16.47
N GLY A 185 -7.03 -15.36 -15.98
CA GLY A 185 -7.66 -14.11 -16.43
C GLY A 185 -7.24 -13.65 -17.84
N LYS A 186 -6.12 -14.15 -18.39
CA LYS A 186 -5.72 -13.84 -19.76
C LYS A 186 -6.59 -14.65 -20.73
N ARG A 187 -7.55 -13.98 -21.37
CA ARG A 187 -8.28 -14.53 -22.54
C ARG A 187 -7.28 -15.19 -23.49
N PRO A 188 -7.54 -16.39 -24.04
CA PRO A 188 -6.60 -17.06 -24.92
C PRO A 188 -6.19 -16.10 -26.04
N ARG A 189 -4.89 -15.77 -26.09
CA ARG A 189 -4.31 -15.01 -27.19
C ARG A 189 -4.53 -15.86 -28.43
N GLY A 190 -5.51 -15.49 -29.25
CA GLY A 190 -5.84 -16.20 -30.48
C GLY A 190 -4.57 -16.33 -31.32
N THR A 191 -4.04 -17.55 -31.37
CA THR A 191 -2.97 -17.94 -32.26
C THR A 191 -3.45 -17.71 -33.69
N GLY A 192 -2.90 -16.69 -34.34
CA GLY A 192 -2.97 -16.52 -35.78
C GLY A 192 -2.35 -17.75 -36.44
N GLY A 193 -3.20 -18.63 -36.96
CA GLY A 193 -2.80 -19.73 -37.81
C GLY A 193 -2.66 -19.26 -39.27
N PRO A 194 -1.57 -19.62 -39.97
CA PRO A 194 -1.41 -19.30 -41.38
C PRO A 194 -2.23 -20.27 -42.26
N GLY A 195 -3.08 -19.70 -43.12
CA GLY A 195 -3.52 -20.22 -44.43
C GLY A 195 -4.17 -21.61 -44.52
N SER A 196 -5.44 -21.66 -44.95
CA SER A 196 -5.92 -22.48 -46.09
C SER A 196 -7.45 -22.45 -46.22
N GLY A 197 -7.95 -22.28 -47.45
CA GLY A 197 -9.34 -22.52 -47.89
C GLY A 197 -10.30 -21.35 -47.63
N GLY A 198 -11.07 -20.82 -48.57
CA GLY A 198 -11.50 -21.31 -49.87
C GLY A 198 -12.97 -20.94 -50.06
N GLY A 199 -13.27 -20.06 -51.02
CA GLY A 199 -14.51 -20.08 -51.82
C GLY A 199 -15.85 -19.66 -51.20
N HIS A 200 -16.61 -18.95 -52.05
CA HIS A 200 -18.05 -18.64 -51.98
C HIS A 200 -18.48 -17.59 -50.94
N GLY A 201 -19.31 -16.62 -51.25
CA GLY A 201 -20.30 -16.49 -52.31
C GLY A 201 -21.46 -15.70 -51.71
N GLY A 202 -21.92 -14.65 -52.39
CA GLY A 202 -22.83 -13.66 -51.81
C GLY A 202 -24.19 -14.19 -51.35
N GLY A 203 -24.92 -13.35 -50.62
CA GLY A 203 -26.36 -13.57 -50.42
C GLY A 203 -26.95 -12.96 -49.16
N ARG A 204 -27.50 -11.75 -49.32
CA ARG A 204 -28.79 -11.27 -48.80
C ARG A 204 -29.18 -11.58 -47.33
N ARG A 205 -29.36 -10.48 -46.56
CA ARG A 205 -30.27 -10.40 -45.41
C ARG A 205 -31.69 -10.90 -45.74
N PRO A 206 -32.40 -11.48 -44.78
CA PRO A 206 -33.69 -10.92 -44.33
C PRO A 206 -33.79 -10.91 -42.79
N ARG A 207 -34.16 -9.78 -42.15
CA ARG A 207 -35.52 -9.27 -41.86
C ARG A 207 -36.32 -10.15 -40.87
N HIS A 208 -36.67 -9.51 -39.76
CA HIS A 208 -37.49 -9.93 -38.61
C HIS A 208 -38.83 -10.59 -38.96
N LEU A 209 -39.29 -11.46 -38.06
CA LEU A 209 -40.65 -11.69 -37.50
C LEU A 209 -40.49 -12.83 -36.47
N HIS A 210 -41.09 -12.92 -35.29
CA HIS A 210 -42.13 -12.19 -34.55
C HIS A 210 -41.72 -12.17 -33.07
#